data_AF-A0A5Q4ZB93-F1
#
_entry.id   AF-A0A5Q4ZB93-F1
#
_cell.length_a   1.000
_cell.length_b   1.000
_cell.length_c   1.000
_cell.angle_alpha   90.00
_cell.angle_beta   90.00
_cell.angle_gamma   90.00
#
_symmetry.space_group_name_H-M   'P 1'
#
loop_
_entity.id
_entity.type
_entity.pdbx_description
1 polymer ?
#
loop_
_entity_poly.entity_id
_entity_poly.type
_entity_poly.pdbx_seq_one_letter_code
_entity_poly.pdbx_strand_id
1 'polypeptide(L)'
;MNGQTRADFGLRFALPDYLVELYKNLKNDLPTFNNDPSWTLPMPARYVIGQDGIVLYSEVNPDYARRPDPSHMFPVLEKATANA
;
A
#
# COMPACT_ATOMS: atom_id res chain seq x y z
N MET A 1 -6.24 -1.75 -15.56
CA MET A 1 -5.41 -2.28 -14.46
C MET A 1 -6.08 -1.91 -13.14
N ASN A 2 -6.96 -2.78 -12.64
CA ASN A 2 -7.89 -2.48 -11.54
C ASN A 2 -7.23 -2.75 -10.17
N GLY A 3 -6.02 -2.23 -9.95
CA GLY A 3 -5.24 -2.45 -8.73
C GLY A 3 -4.75 -3.89 -8.50
N GLN A 4 -4.73 -4.76 -9.52
CA GLN A 4 -4.38 -6.19 -9.39
C GLN A 4 -3.03 -6.40 -8.68
N THR A 5 -2.00 -5.64 -9.06
CA THR A 5 -0.68 -5.69 -8.40
C THR A 5 -0.78 -5.41 -6.90
N ARG A 6 -1.67 -4.52 -6.44
CA ARG A 6 -1.86 -4.32 -4.99
C ARG A 6 -2.56 -5.51 -4.35
N ALA A 7 -3.47 -6.19 -5.05
CA ALA A 7 -4.11 -7.41 -4.55
C ALA A 7 -3.08 -8.54 -4.39
N ASP A 8 -2.25 -8.76 -5.41
CA ASP A 8 -1.27 -9.84 -5.46
C ASP A 8 -0.24 -9.74 -4.32
N PHE A 9 0.05 -8.51 -3.88
CA PHE A 9 0.95 -8.22 -2.77
C PHE A 9 0.23 -8.04 -1.43
N GLY A 10 -1.09 -8.30 -1.35
CA GLY A 10 -1.87 -8.16 -0.11
C GLY A 10 -2.02 -6.71 0.39
N LEU A 11 -1.84 -5.71 -0.48
CA LEU A 11 -1.83 -4.28 -0.18
C LEU A 11 -3.21 -3.61 -0.34
N ARG A 12 -4.28 -4.37 -0.07
CA ARG A 12 -5.65 -3.89 -0.09
C ARG A 12 -6.28 -4.07 1.27
N PHE A 13 -6.81 -2.99 1.81
CA PHE A 13 -7.61 -3.02 3.01
C PHE A 13 -9.09 -3.07 2.63
N ALA A 14 -9.78 -4.14 3.01
CA ALA A 14 -11.23 -4.23 2.86
C ALA A 14 -11.91 -3.38 3.93
N LEU A 15 -12.83 -2.50 3.52
CA LEU A 15 -13.55 -1.66 4.46
C LEU A 15 -14.54 -2.54 5.24
N PRO A 16 -14.58 -2.45 6.59
CA PRO A 16 -15.68 -2.99 7.36
C PRO A 16 -17.02 -2.38 6.93
N ASP A 17 -18.11 -3.13 7.06
CA ASP A 17 -19.44 -2.74 6.57
C ASP A 17 -19.89 -1.36 7.06
N TYR A 18 -19.64 -1.03 8.33
CA TYR A 18 -20.01 0.27 8.90
C TYR A 18 -19.30 1.45 8.19
N LEU A 19 -18.07 1.27 7.70
CA LEU A 19 -17.37 2.29 6.91
C LEU A 19 -17.92 2.36 5.48
N VAL A 20 -18.29 1.22 4.89
CA VAL A 20 -18.96 1.20 3.58
C VAL A 20 -20.26 2.00 3.63
N GLU A 21 -21.08 1.79 4.66
CA GLU A 21 -22.32 2.54 4.88
C GLU A 21 -22.07 4.04 5.07
N LEU A 22 -21.08 4.40 5.90
CA LEU A 22 -20.68 5.78 6.10
C LEU A 22 -20.26 6.45 4.79
N TYR A 23 -19.41 5.80 3.98
CA TYR A 23 -18.94 6.33 2.70
C TYR A 23 -20.10 6.56 1.71
N LYS A 24 -21.05 5.63 1.64
CA LYS A 24 -22.28 5.79 0.85
C LYS A 24 -23.08 7.02 1.29
N ASN A 25 -23.26 7.20 2.60
CA ASN A 25 -23.98 8.36 3.16
C ASN A 25 -23.29 9.70 2.84
N LEU A 26 -21.95 9.70 2.81
CA LEU A 26 -21.13 10.84 2.40
C LEU A 26 -21.08 11.04 0.88
N LYS A 27 -21.79 10.22 0.09
CA LYS A 27 -21.74 10.19 -1.38
C LYS A 27 -20.34 9.94 -1.95
N ASN A 28 -19.48 9.26 -1.18
CA ASN A 28 -18.17 8.77 -1.59
C ASN A 28 -18.30 7.34 -2.14
N ASP A 29 -18.73 7.23 -3.40
CA ASP A 29 -18.87 5.95 -4.10
C ASP A 29 -17.50 5.43 -4.60
N LEU A 30 -16.75 4.78 -3.71
CA LEU A 30 -15.44 4.22 -4.02
C LEU A 30 -15.45 3.27 -5.23
N PRO A 31 -16.42 2.34 -5.38
CA PRO A 31 -16.52 1.53 -6.58
C PRO A 31 -16.49 2.29 -7.89
N THR A 32 -17.26 3.37 -7.98
CA THR A 32 -17.32 4.22 -9.18
C THR A 32 -16.00 4.96 -9.39
N PHE A 33 -15.45 5.59 -8.34
CA PHE A 33 -14.20 6.35 -8.46
C PHE A 33 -12.98 5.49 -8.79
N ASN A 34 -12.91 4.29 -8.21
CA ASN A 34 -11.77 3.39 -8.38
C ASN A 34 -11.96 2.36 -9.51
N ASN A 35 -13.15 2.35 -10.14
CA ASN A 35 -13.57 1.36 -11.13
C ASN A 35 -13.33 -0.08 -10.62
N ASP A 36 -13.69 -0.32 -9.36
CA ASP A 36 -13.42 -1.54 -8.62
C ASP A 36 -14.52 -1.81 -7.57
N PRO A 37 -15.38 -2.83 -7.74
CA PRO A 37 -16.52 -3.08 -6.85
C PRO A 37 -16.13 -3.64 -5.47
N SER A 38 -14.84 -3.88 -5.20
CA SER A 38 -14.37 -4.61 -4.01
C SER A 38 -14.48 -3.85 -2.69
N TRP A 39 -14.82 -2.56 -2.70
CA TRP A 39 -14.81 -1.70 -1.50
C TRP A 39 -13.49 -1.81 -0.72
N THR A 40 -12.38 -1.80 -1.47
CA THR A 40 -11.02 -1.82 -0.91
C THR A 40 -10.35 -0.46 -1.06
N LEU A 41 -9.50 -0.12 -0.09
CA LEU A 41 -8.56 0.99 -0.19
C LEU A 41 -7.12 0.47 -0.30
N PRO A 42 -6.26 1.14 -1.06
CA PRO A 42 -4.85 0.77 -1.14
C PRO A 42 -4.17 1.06 0.21
N MET A 43 -3.41 0.09 0.73
CA MET A 43 -2.51 0.35 1.85
C MET A 43 -1.23 1.01 1.33
N PRO A 44 -0.74 2.09 1.96
CA PRO A 44 0.58 2.63 1.65
C PRO A 44 1.65 1.59 1.99
N ALA A 45 2.60 1.45 1.07
CA ALA A 45 3.71 0.54 1.21
C ALA A 45 4.99 1.16 0.66
N ARG A 46 6.11 0.83 1.29
CA ARG A 46 7.46 1.21 0.87
C ARG A 46 8.30 -0.05 0.79
N TYR A 47 9.01 -0.20 -0.31
CA TYR A 47 9.93 -1.32 -0.54
C TYR A 47 11.28 -0.80 -1.03
N VAL A 48 12.34 -1.51 -0.67
CA VAL A 48 13.62 -1.46 -1.37
C VAL A 48 13.80 -2.80 -2.04
N ILE A 49 13.95 -2.79 -3.37
CA ILE A 49 14.09 -4.00 -4.19
C ILE A 49 15.48 -3.98 -4.81
N GLY A 50 16.25 -5.03 -4.60
CA GLY A 50 17.56 -5.23 -5.23
C GLY A 50 17.44 -5.39 -6.74
N GLN A 51 18.55 -5.19 -7.46
CA GLN A 51 18.57 -5.38 -8.91
C GLN A 51 18.36 -6.85 -9.32
N ASP A 52 18.59 -7.78 -8.40
CA ASP A 52 18.27 -9.22 -8.51
C ASP A 52 16.77 -9.53 -8.28
N GLY A 53 15.95 -8.51 -8.01
CA GLY A 53 14.52 -8.64 -7.74
C GLY A 53 14.18 -9.03 -6.31
N ILE A 54 15.16 -9.12 -5.40
CA ILE A 54 14.92 -9.49 -4.00
C ILE A 54 14.48 -8.27 -3.18
N VAL A 55 13.45 -8.43 -2.36
CA VAL A 55 13.00 -7.39 -1.42
C VAL A 55 13.98 -7.32 -0.25
N LEU A 56 14.68 -6.20 -0.14
CA LEU A 56 15.66 -5.93 0.92
C LEU A 56 15.05 -5.20 2.13
N TYR A 57 13.94 -4.51 1.91
CA TYR A 57 13.15 -3.81 2.92
C TYR A 57 11.69 -3.77 2.51
N SER A 58 10.80 -3.93 3.47
CA SER A 58 9.37 -3.73 3.30
C SER A 58 8.79 -3.03 4.52
N GLU A 59 7.85 -2.14 4.25
CA GLU A 59 7.07 -1.46 5.27
C GLU A 59 5.68 -1.21 4.72
N VAL A 60 4.68 -1.76 5.39
CA VAL A 60 3.26 -1.66 5.02
C VAL A 60 2.50 -1.26 6.27
N ASN A 61 1.65 -0.25 6.17
CA ASN A 61 0.84 0.18 7.30
C ASN A 61 -0.58 0.55 6.83
N PRO A 62 -1.64 -0.11 7.34
CA PRO A 62 -3.01 0.27 7.01
C PRO A 62 -3.37 1.68 7.50
N ASP A 63 -2.73 2.16 8.57
CA ASP A 63 -2.87 3.54 9.02
C ASP A 63 -2.04 4.47 8.13
N TYR A 64 -2.72 5.06 7.14
CA TYR A 64 -2.11 5.99 6.18
C TYR A 64 -1.65 7.32 6.80
N ALA A 65 -2.09 7.64 8.01
CA ALA A 65 -1.61 8.82 8.74
C ALA A 65 -0.25 8.56 9.39
N ARG A 66 0.12 7.30 9.65
CA ARG A 66 1.44 6.95 10.14
C ARG A 66 2.45 6.94 8.99
N ARG A 67 3.17 8.06 8.86
CA ARG A 67 4.24 8.24 7.86
C ARG A 67 5.62 8.08 8.50
N PRO A 68 6.27 6.92 8.33
CA PRO A 68 7.62 6.69 8.85
C PRO A 68 8.66 7.54 8.13
N ASP A 69 9.68 7.95 8.89
CA ASP A 69 10.78 8.78 8.41
C ASP A 69 11.47 8.14 7.19
N PRO A 70 11.73 8.87 6.10
CA PRO A 70 12.47 8.34 4.95
C PRO A 70 13.84 7.77 5.33
N SER A 71 14.53 8.34 6.33
CA SER A 71 15.88 7.94 6.74
C SER A 71 15.97 6.51 7.27
N HIS A 72 14.86 5.90 7.70
CA HIS A 72 14.85 4.50 8.13
C HIS A 72 15.27 3.52 7.02
N MET A 73 15.17 3.91 5.74
CA MET A 73 15.61 3.07 4.63
C MET A 73 17.10 3.24 4.28
N PHE A 74 17.78 4.27 4.78
CA PHE A 74 19.16 4.58 4.39
C PHE A 74 20.14 3.45 4.72
N PRO A 75 20.10 2.79 5.90
CA PRO A 75 21.01 1.67 6.18
C PRO A 75 20.83 0.50 5.21
N VAL A 76 19.61 0.29 4.73
CA VAL A 76 19.32 -0.76 3.72
C VAL A 76 19.90 -0.37 2.36
N LEU A 77 19.72 0.89 1.96
CA LEU A 77 20.27 1.41 0.69
C LEU A 77 21.80 1.36 0.67
N GLU A 78 22.45 1.81 1.75
CA GLU A 78 23.91 1.76 1.90
C GLU A 78 24.44 0.33 1.74
N LYS A 79 23.81 -0.63 2.44
CA LYS A 79 24.16 -2.05 2.34
C LYS A 79 23.90 -2.60 0.94
N ALA A 80 22.80 -2.23 0.30
CA ALA A 80 22.46 -2.69 -1.06
C ALA A 80 23.51 -2.21 -2.08
N THR A 81 23.97 -0.97 -1.96
CA THR A 81 24.99 -0.41 -2.87
C THR A 81 26.40 -0.89 -2.59
N ALA A 82 26.72 -1.28 -1.36
CA ALA A 82 28.04 -1.82 -1.01
C ALA A 82 28.28 -3.25 -1.52
N ASN A 83 27.21 -3.98 -1.86
CA ASN A 83 27.25 -5.35 -2.38
C ASN A 83 26.96 -5.45 -3.88
N ALA A 84 26.84 -4.30 -4.57
CA ALA A 84 26.65 -4.18 -6.02
C ALA A 84 28.00 -3.96 -6.71
#